data_AF-A0A9E1T065-F1
#
_entry.id   AF-A0A9E1T065-F1
#
_cell.length_a   1.000
_cell.length_b   1.000
_cell.length_c   1.000
_cell.angle_alpha   90.00
_cell.angle_beta   90.00
_cell.angle_gamma   90.00
#
_symmetry.space_group_name_H-M   'P 1'
#
loop_
_entity.id
_entity.type
_entity.pdbx_description
1 polymer ?
#
loop_
_entity_poly.entity_id
_entity_poly.type
_entity_poly.pdbx_seq_one_letter_code
_entity_poly.pdbx_strand_id
1 'polypeptide(L)'
;MTKIDRTTWHFRVTFVLWLVLLTIGTHLPQDPPVEAPVFESPDKLLHFVFFGVLTFLLMCSRWIKNVGILWIILTAWALLDELSQEVLSTNREISKEDFLASALGIFAVLCCYGAFRPPQLMCMKNSIVDSLSNVKNWLLLSLFGCAVFCVIAASLWLGSVELYGDQQSQFAMAIATVLSVASTMFFLKHVAGIQFDALKHKKSAGLILFGSSLLAVALVCTAQPVLINAWVLAMFAFVVGARTAWATAL
;
A
#
# COMPACT_ATOMS: atom_id res chain seq x y z
N MET A 1 23.07 21.34 3.54
CA MET A 1 21.89 20.59 3.06
C MET A 1 20.70 20.98 3.93
N THR A 2 19.62 21.52 3.36
CA THR A 2 18.43 21.94 4.14
C THR A 2 17.67 20.72 4.69
N LYS A 3 16.71 20.92 5.61
CA LYS A 3 15.81 19.84 6.05
C LYS A 3 15.06 19.22 4.87
N ILE A 4 14.55 20.06 3.97
CA ILE A 4 13.83 19.62 2.75
C ILE A 4 14.74 18.76 1.87
N ASP A 5 15.99 19.15 1.67
CA ASP A 5 16.95 18.38 0.87
C ASP A 5 17.23 17.02 1.50
N ARG A 6 17.42 16.97 2.83
CA ARG A 6 17.63 15.70 3.57
C ARG A 6 16.41 14.78 3.50
N THR A 7 15.21 15.30 3.74
CA THR A 7 13.97 14.53 3.62
C THR A 7 13.81 13.98 2.21
N THR A 8 14.06 14.80 1.18
CA THR A 8 13.98 14.38 -0.22
C THR A 8 15.01 13.29 -0.52
N TRP A 9 16.23 13.42 0.00
CA TRP A 9 17.26 12.39 -0.10
C TRP A 9 16.83 11.07 0.54
N HIS A 10 16.26 11.10 1.74
CA HIS A 10 15.73 9.89 2.39
C HIS A 10 14.64 9.23 1.55
N PHE A 11 13.68 9.99 1.00
CA PHE A 11 12.67 9.45 0.09
C PHE A 11 13.27 8.77 -1.15
N ARG A 12 14.34 9.34 -1.72
CA ARG A 12 15.03 8.74 -2.87
C ARG A 12 15.70 7.42 -2.51
N VAL A 13 16.43 7.39 -1.39
CA VAL A 13 17.09 6.17 -0.90
C VAL A 13 16.05 5.10 -0.59
N THR A 14 15.00 5.45 0.16
CA THR A 14 13.92 4.51 0.50
C THR A 14 13.18 4.03 -0.76
N PHE A 15 12.94 4.90 -1.74
CA PHE A 15 12.36 4.49 -3.02
C PHE A 15 13.20 3.43 -3.72
N VAL A 16 14.51 3.63 -3.84
CA VAL A 16 15.41 2.67 -4.50
C VAL A 16 15.44 1.35 -3.73
N LEU A 17 15.56 1.39 -2.40
CA LEU A 17 15.52 0.19 -1.57
C LEU A 17 14.19 -0.56 -1.71
N TRP A 18 13.07 0.16 -1.69
CA TRP A 18 11.74 -0.42 -1.84
C TRP A 18 11.53 -1.03 -3.23
N LEU A 19 11.99 -0.36 -4.29
CA LEU A 19 11.95 -0.88 -5.65
C LEU A 19 12.70 -2.21 -5.76
N VAL A 20 13.92 -2.28 -5.21
CA VAL A 20 14.72 -3.51 -5.20
C VAL A 20 14.03 -4.61 -4.40
N LEU A 21 13.54 -4.31 -3.20
CA LEU A 21 12.85 -5.29 -2.35
C LEU A 21 11.56 -5.80 -2.98
N LEU A 22 10.78 -4.91 -3.59
CA LEU A 22 9.54 -5.25 -4.29
C LEU A 22 9.85 -6.20 -5.45
N THR A 23 10.80 -5.84 -6.33
CA THR A 23 11.16 -6.69 -7.47
C THR A 23 11.74 -8.04 -7.03
N ILE A 24 12.57 -8.08 -5.98
CA ILE A 24 12.99 -9.37 -5.42
C ILE A 24 11.78 -10.17 -4.93
N GLY A 25 10.87 -9.53 -4.19
CA GLY A 25 9.68 -10.16 -3.62
C GLY A 25 8.73 -10.74 -4.67
N THR A 26 8.48 -10.02 -5.76
CA THR A 26 7.63 -10.49 -6.87
C THR A 26 8.26 -11.62 -7.66
N HIS A 27 9.59 -11.75 -7.61
CA HIS A 27 10.35 -12.77 -8.32
C HIS A 27 10.74 -13.99 -7.45
N LEU A 28 10.23 -14.06 -6.21
CA LEU A 28 10.42 -15.26 -5.40
C LEU A 28 9.63 -16.43 -6.02
N PRO A 29 10.18 -17.66 -6.02
CA PRO A 29 9.50 -18.84 -6.53
C PRO A 29 8.16 -19.06 -5.81
N GLN A 30 7.14 -19.49 -6.55
CA GLN A 30 5.88 -19.95 -5.97
C GLN A 30 5.86 -21.46 -5.84
N ASP A 31 5.18 -21.94 -4.80
CA ASP A 31 4.88 -23.36 -4.64
C ASP A 31 3.95 -23.82 -5.77
N PRO A 32 4.08 -25.07 -6.23
CA PRO A 32 3.20 -25.61 -7.27
C PRO A 32 1.73 -25.57 -6.80
N PRO A 33 0.78 -25.31 -7.72
CA PRO A 33 -0.63 -25.15 -7.38
C PRO A 33 -1.17 -26.42 -6.71
N VAL A 34 -1.73 -26.26 -5.50
CA VAL A 34 -2.40 -27.34 -4.77
C VAL A 34 -3.89 -27.32 -5.15
N GLU A 35 -4.46 -28.46 -5.54
CA GLU A 35 -5.86 -28.61 -6.03
C GLU A 35 -6.97 -28.28 -4.99
N ALA A 36 -6.63 -27.75 -3.82
CA ALA A 36 -7.60 -27.40 -2.79
C ALA A 36 -8.28 -26.05 -3.12
N PRO A 37 -9.50 -25.78 -2.60
CA PRO A 37 -10.11 -24.45 -2.67
C PRO A 37 -9.33 -23.50 -1.76
N VAL A 38 -8.18 -23.03 -2.24
CA VAL A 38 -7.37 -22.03 -1.56
C VAL A 38 -8.12 -20.71 -1.71
N PHE A 39 -8.35 -20.01 -0.59
CA PHE A 39 -8.75 -18.61 -0.62
C PHE A 39 -7.82 -17.92 -1.62
N GLU A 40 -8.30 -17.27 -2.69
CA GLU A 40 -7.37 -16.70 -3.67
C GLU A 40 -6.65 -15.45 -3.11
N SER A 41 -5.42 -15.72 -2.68
CA SER A 41 -4.18 -14.95 -2.47
C SER A 41 -4.21 -13.56 -1.80
N PRO A 42 -3.39 -13.32 -0.73
CA PRO A 42 -3.00 -11.97 -0.27
C PRO A 42 -2.12 -11.28 -1.30
N ASP A 43 -1.61 -12.00 -2.30
CA ASP A 43 -0.65 -11.50 -3.28
C ASP A 43 -1.22 -10.30 -4.02
N LYS A 44 -2.48 -10.35 -4.47
CA LYS A 44 -3.20 -9.20 -5.08
C LYS A 44 -3.19 -7.99 -4.14
N LEU A 45 -3.46 -8.19 -2.83
CA LEU A 45 -3.43 -7.11 -1.85
C LEU A 45 -2.02 -6.55 -1.63
N LEU A 46 -1.01 -7.42 -1.61
CA LEU A 46 0.39 -7.03 -1.50
C LEU A 46 0.82 -6.23 -2.73
N HIS A 47 0.47 -6.65 -3.95
CA HIS A 47 0.69 -5.90 -5.18
C HIS A 47 0.06 -4.50 -5.10
N PHE A 48 -1.21 -4.41 -4.70
CA PHE A 48 -1.88 -3.12 -4.51
C PHE A 48 -1.16 -2.22 -3.50
N VAL A 49 -0.83 -2.73 -2.31
CA VAL A 49 -0.21 -1.95 -1.25
C VAL A 49 1.23 -1.57 -1.63
N PHE A 50 2.03 -2.51 -2.13
CA PHE A 50 3.46 -2.31 -2.38
C PHE A 50 3.72 -1.39 -3.56
N PHE A 51 2.96 -1.52 -4.66
CA PHE A 51 3.03 -0.55 -5.76
C PHE A 51 2.45 0.81 -5.36
N GLY A 52 1.46 0.86 -4.46
CA GLY A 52 1.03 2.09 -3.82
C GLY A 52 2.16 2.78 -3.04
N VAL A 53 2.86 2.04 -2.17
CA VAL A 53 4.02 2.55 -1.41
C VAL A 53 5.13 3.01 -2.36
N LEU A 54 5.44 2.25 -3.40
CA LEU A 54 6.42 2.63 -4.43
C LEU A 54 6.05 3.98 -5.08
N THR A 55 4.77 4.14 -5.42
CA THR A 55 4.21 5.39 -5.97
C THR A 55 4.38 6.56 -5.03
N PHE A 56 4.02 6.36 -3.75
CA PHE A 56 4.14 7.39 -2.72
C PHE A 56 5.59 7.84 -2.56
N LEU A 57 6.53 6.89 -2.47
CA LEU A 57 7.96 7.17 -2.31
C LEU A 57 8.51 7.93 -3.52
N LEU A 58 8.20 7.52 -4.75
CA LEU A 58 8.66 8.19 -5.97
C LEU A 58 8.11 9.62 -6.08
N MET A 59 6.83 9.79 -5.73
CA MET A 59 6.19 11.10 -5.71
C MET A 59 6.86 12.05 -4.69
N CYS A 60 7.18 11.54 -3.51
CA CYS A 60 7.87 12.30 -2.46
C CYS A 60 9.37 12.54 -2.75
N SER A 61 9.99 11.75 -3.62
CA SER A 61 11.40 11.89 -4.05
C SER A 61 11.67 13.13 -4.92
N ARG A 62 10.60 13.70 -5.50
CA ARG A 62 10.60 14.87 -6.40
C ARG A 62 11.42 14.69 -7.68
N TRP A 63 11.76 13.45 -8.08
CA TRP A 63 12.36 13.20 -9.40
C TRP A 63 11.39 13.49 -10.54
N ILE A 64 10.11 13.15 -10.36
CA ILE A 64 9.05 13.36 -11.36
C ILE A 64 7.97 14.24 -10.72
N LYS A 65 7.73 15.42 -11.33
CA LYS A 65 6.72 16.38 -10.84
C LYS A 65 5.36 16.22 -11.53
N ASN A 66 5.35 15.67 -12.74
CA ASN A 66 4.13 15.48 -13.51
C ASN A 66 3.46 14.16 -13.09
N VAL A 67 2.24 14.25 -12.56
CA VAL A 67 1.47 13.10 -12.07
C VAL A 67 1.15 12.10 -13.18
N GLY A 68 0.86 12.58 -14.40
CA GLY A 68 0.59 11.71 -15.55
C GLY A 68 1.82 10.91 -15.96
N ILE A 69 3.00 11.54 -16.00
CA ILE A 69 4.27 10.85 -16.28
C ILE A 69 4.58 9.83 -15.18
N LEU A 70 4.34 10.19 -13.91
CA LEU A 70 4.54 9.28 -12.78
C LEU A 70 3.64 8.03 -12.88
N TRP A 71 2.37 8.23 -13.27
CA TRP A 71 1.44 7.13 -13.52
C TRP A 71 1.91 6.23 -14.67
N ILE A 72 2.32 6.81 -15.80
CA ILE A 72 2.81 6.04 -16.97
C ILE A 72 4.03 5.20 -16.60
N ILE A 73 5.04 5.80 -15.97
CA ILE A 73 6.30 5.11 -15.63
C ILE A 73 6.05 3.96 -14.66
N LEU A 74 5.26 4.17 -13.61
CA LEU A 74 5.02 3.12 -12.61
C LEU A 74 4.09 2.03 -13.13
N THR A 75 3.11 2.36 -13.98
CA THR A 75 2.24 1.34 -14.60
C THR A 75 3.04 0.54 -15.63
N ALA A 76 3.92 1.17 -16.40
CA ALA A 76 4.85 0.48 -17.28
C ALA A 76 5.82 -0.41 -16.49
N TRP A 77 6.31 0.06 -15.34
CA TRP A 77 7.12 -0.77 -14.45
C TRP A 77 6.35 -1.98 -13.92
N ALA A 78 5.10 -1.82 -13.46
CA ALA A 78 4.26 -2.92 -13.02
C ALA A 78 4.04 -3.96 -14.12
N LEU A 79 3.83 -3.52 -15.36
CA LEU A 79 3.72 -4.42 -16.50
C LEU A 79 5.03 -5.17 -16.76
N LEU A 80 6.16 -4.47 -16.74
CA LEU A 80 7.47 -5.09 -16.96
C LEU A 80 7.84 -6.08 -15.87
N ASP A 81 7.56 -5.74 -14.60
CA ASP A 81 7.79 -6.60 -13.44
C ASP A 81 6.96 -7.90 -13.56
N GLU A 82 5.71 -7.81 -14.02
CA GLU A 82 4.86 -8.97 -14.26
C GLU A 82 5.34 -9.83 -15.42
N LEU A 83 5.69 -9.20 -16.55
CA LEU A 83 6.23 -9.91 -17.72
C LEU A 83 7.57 -10.60 -17.42
N SER A 84 8.40 -10.00 -16.55
CA SER A 84 9.68 -10.59 -16.19
C SER A 84 9.56 -11.75 -15.21
N GLN A 85 8.45 -11.87 -14.47
CA GLN A 85 8.23 -13.00 -13.56
C GLN A 85 8.21 -14.34 -14.29
N GLU A 86 7.53 -14.43 -15.44
CA GLU A 86 7.48 -15.66 -16.26
C GLU A 86 8.87 -16.09 -16.76
N VAL A 87 9.74 -15.13 -17.04
CA VAL A 87 11.07 -15.39 -17.60
C VAL A 87 12.10 -15.69 -16.52
N LEU A 88 12.01 -15.02 -15.37
CA LEU A 88 13.06 -14.99 -14.36
C LEU A 88 12.73 -15.81 -13.10
N SER A 89 11.46 -16.15 -12.88
CA SER A 89 11.01 -16.85 -11.68
C SER A 89 10.63 -18.30 -12.00
N THR A 90 10.77 -19.19 -11.03
CA THR A 90 10.33 -20.58 -11.17
C THR A 90 8.89 -20.72 -10.70
N ASN A 91 8.04 -21.39 -11.50
CA ASN A 91 6.63 -21.64 -11.21
C ASN A 91 5.77 -20.38 -11.00
N ARG A 92 6.12 -19.26 -11.64
CA ARG A 92 5.31 -18.03 -11.56
C ARG A 92 4.86 -17.63 -12.96
N GLU A 93 3.55 -17.60 -13.17
CA GLU A 93 2.93 -17.22 -14.44
C GLU A 93 2.53 -15.75 -14.42
N ILE A 94 2.38 -15.15 -15.61
CA ILE A 94 1.82 -13.80 -15.75
C ILE A 94 0.38 -13.80 -15.23
N SER A 95 0.12 -12.94 -14.25
CA SER A 95 -1.18 -12.72 -13.64
C SER A 95 -1.73 -11.34 -14.04
N LYS A 96 -2.85 -11.34 -14.77
CA LYS A 96 -3.53 -10.08 -15.15
C LYS A 96 -4.06 -9.37 -13.91
N GLU A 97 -4.48 -10.14 -12.93
CA GLU A 97 -5.01 -9.71 -11.65
C GLU A 97 -3.96 -8.98 -10.81
N ASP A 98 -2.73 -9.48 -10.78
CA ASP A 98 -1.63 -8.84 -10.02
C ASP A 98 -1.16 -7.56 -10.70
N PHE A 99 -1.11 -7.53 -12.03
CA PHE A 99 -0.93 -6.29 -12.79
C PHE A 99 -2.04 -5.26 -12.49
N LEU A 100 -3.31 -5.68 -12.54
CA LEU A 100 -4.45 -4.79 -12.24
C LEU A 100 -4.40 -4.28 -10.80
N ALA A 101 -4.10 -5.14 -9.83
CA ALA A 101 -3.96 -4.75 -8.43
C ALA A 101 -2.84 -3.71 -8.26
N SER A 102 -1.70 -3.93 -8.90
CA SER A 102 -0.56 -3.00 -8.92
C SER A 102 -0.96 -1.64 -9.50
N ALA A 103 -1.63 -1.63 -10.67
CA ALA A 103 -2.12 -0.42 -11.33
C ALA A 103 -3.15 0.34 -10.48
N LEU A 104 -4.06 -0.38 -9.81
CA LEU A 104 -5.04 0.20 -8.88
C LEU A 104 -4.35 0.81 -7.66
N GLY A 105 -3.30 0.17 -7.13
CA GLY A 105 -2.50 0.69 -6.02
C GLY A 105 -1.81 2.01 -6.36
N ILE A 106 -1.19 2.08 -7.54
CA ILE A 106 -0.59 3.31 -8.08
C ILE A 106 -1.65 4.41 -8.16
N PHE A 107 -2.79 4.11 -8.79
CA PHE A 107 -3.84 5.10 -9.01
C PHE A 107 -4.53 5.55 -7.72
N ALA A 108 -4.69 4.66 -6.74
CA ALA A 108 -5.21 4.98 -5.42
C ALA A 108 -4.38 6.05 -4.71
N VAL A 109 -3.05 5.89 -4.71
CA VAL A 109 -2.13 6.86 -4.07
C VAL A 109 -2.15 8.21 -4.78
N LEU A 110 -2.20 8.21 -6.11
CA LEU A 110 -2.34 9.45 -6.89
C LEU A 110 -3.64 10.18 -6.57
N CYS A 111 -4.76 9.45 -6.44
CA CYS A 111 -6.04 10.03 -6.06
C CYS A 111 -6.03 10.60 -4.65
N CYS A 112 -5.52 9.84 -3.68
CA CYS A 112 -5.37 10.28 -2.30
C CYS A 112 -4.50 11.54 -2.22
N TYR A 113 -3.36 11.58 -2.92
CA TYR A 113 -2.50 12.76 -2.93
C TYR A 113 -3.21 14.01 -3.45
N GLY A 114 -4.02 13.85 -4.51
CA GLY A 114 -4.88 14.92 -5.01
C GLY A 114 -5.84 15.47 -3.96
N ALA A 115 -6.49 14.58 -3.19
CA ALA A 115 -7.36 14.96 -2.07
C ALA A 115 -6.62 15.69 -0.94
N PHE A 116 -5.31 15.47 -0.82
CA PHE A 116 -4.43 16.07 0.20
C PHE A 116 -3.58 17.25 -0.30
N ARG A 117 -3.90 17.83 -1.47
CA ARG A 117 -3.20 19.03 -2.01
C ARG A 117 -3.57 20.40 -1.39
N PRO A 118 -4.70 20.63 -0.69
CA PRO A 118 -5.08 21.98 -0.24
C PRO A 118 -4.05 22.69 0.67
N PRO A 119 -4.00 24.04 0.67
CA PRO A 119 -3.06 24.85 1.48
C PRO A 119 -3.11 24.55 2.99
N GLN A 120 -4.25 24.03 3.45
CA GLN A 120 -4.54 23.66 4.83
C GLN A 120 -3.66 22.51 5.35
N LEU A 121 -2.97 21.79 4.47
CA LEU A 121 -2.07 20.69 4.82
C LEU A 121 -0.60 21.10 4.91
N MET A 122 -0.30 22.40 4.81
CA MET A 122 1.07 22.90 4.95
C MET A 122 1.65 22.63 6.34
N CYS A 123 0.85 22.70 7.42
CA CYS A 123 1.31 22.34 8.77
C CYS A 123 1.69 20.85 8.86
N MET A 124 0.83 19.96 8.34
CA MET A 124 1.10 18.53 8.27
C MET A 124 2.33 18.23 7.41
N LYS A 125 2.45 18.87 6.25
CA LYS A 125 3.58 18.72 5.34
C LYS A 125 4.89 19.17 5.97
N ASN A 126 4.88 20.29 6.70
CA ASN A 126 6.05 20.77 7.43
C ASN A 126 6.43 19.81 8.56
N SER A 127 5.44 19.31 9.32
CA SER A 127 5.65 18.31 10.37
C SER A 127 6.24 17.00 9.82
N ILE A 128 5.74 16.52 8.67
CA ILE A 128 6.30 15.37 7.95
C ILE A 128 7.75 15.65 7.55
N VAL A 129 8.04 16.83 6.97
CA VAL A 129 9.40 17.20 6.55
C VAL A 129 10.32 17.24 7.76
N ASP A 130 9.92 17.87 8.85
CA ASP A 130 10.71 17.98 10.06
C ASP A 130 11.02 16.59 10.63
N SER A 131 9.99 15.74 10.78
CA SER A 131 10.14 14.40 11.33
C SER A 131 10.98 13.49 10.43
N LEU A 132 10.68 13.45 9.13
CA LEU A 132 11.37 12.58 8.16
C LEU A 132 12.71 13.15 7.66
N SER A 133 13.10 14.35 8.10
CA SER A 133 14.45 14.87 7.87
C SER A 133 15.51 14.17 8.73
N ASN A 134 15.07 13.43 9.77
CA ASN A 134 15.94 12.66 10.65
C ASN A 134 15.92 11.17 10.26
N VAL A 135 17.09 10.61 9.95
CA VAL A 135 17.24 9.19 9.59
C VAL A 135 16.78 8.25 10.72
N LYS A 136 16.92 8.67 11.99
CA LYS A 136 16.45 7.87 13.14
C LYS A 136 14.94 7.60 13.06
N ASN A 137 14.17 8.60 12.61
CA ASN A 137 12.72 8.45 12.49
C ASN A 137 12.34 7.52 11.34
N TRP A 138 13.10 7.51 10.25
CA TRP A 138 12.94 6.50 9.18
C TRP A 138 13.21 5.09 9.69
N LEU A 139 14.33 4.89 10.40
CA LEU A 139 14.68 3.58 10.95
C LEU A 139 13.63 3.10 11.96
N LEU A 140 13.19 3.97 12.88
CA LEU A 140 12.14 3.64 13.84
C LEU A 140 10.81 3.32 13.15
N LEU A 141 10.43 4.09 12.12
CA LEU A 141 9.20 3.86 11.36
C LEU A 141 9.24 2.50 10.66
N SER A 142 10.35 2.20 9.96
CA SER A 142 10.55 0.94 9.25
C SER A 142 10.60 -0.26 10.20
N LEU A 143 11.36 -0.16 11.30
CA LEU A 143 11.45 -1.21 12.31
C LEU A 143 10.11 -1.45 13.00
N PHE A 144 9.39 -0.39 13.36
CA PHE A 144 8.08 -0.49 13.99
C PHE A 144 7.06 -1.14 13.05
N GLY A 145 6.96 -0.66 11.80
CA GLY A 145 6.04 -1.23 10.82
C GLY A 145 6.34 -2.70 10.51
N CYS A 146 7.62 -3.05 10.37
CA CYS A 146 8.08 -4.43 10.16
C CYS A 146 7.77 -5.32 11.38
N ALA A 147 8.13 -4.87 12.59
CA ALA A 147 7.88 -5.63 13.81
C ALA A 147 6.38 -5.87 14.04
N VAL A 148 5.54 -4.84 13.86
CA VAL A 148 4.08 -4.97 13.99
C VAL A 148 3.54 -5.94 12.94
N PHE A 149 3.97 -5.81 11.68
CA PHE A 149 3.55 -6.75 10.63
C PHE A 149 3.93 -8.19 10.99
N CYS A 150 5.20 -8.45 11.32
CA CYS A 150 5.68 -9.78 11.66
C CYS A 150 4.96 -10.38 12.87
N VAL A 151 4.76 -9.59 13.94
CA VAL A 151 4.07 -10.07 15.15
C VAL A 151 2.61 -10.41 14.85
N ILE A 152 1.88 -9.53 14.14
CA ILE A 152 0.47 -9.78 13.81
C ILE A 152 0.35 -10.94 12.84
N ALA A 153 1.16 -10.98 11.79
CA ALA A 153 1.17 -12.07 10.81
C ALA A 153 1.47 -13.42 11.49
N ALA A 154 2.51 -13.50 12.31
CA ALA A 154 2.87 -14.71 13.04
C ALA A 154 1.77 -15.13 14.04
N SER A 155 1.20 -14.18 14.78
CA SER A 155 0.14 -14.48 15.76
C SER A 155 -1.13 -15.02 15.08
N LEU A 156 -1.55 -14.37 13.99
CA LEU A 156 -2.71 -14.80 13.22
C LEU A 156 -2.46 -16.10 12.48
N TRP A 157 -1.25 -16.31 11.96
CA TRP A 157 -0.87 -17.57 11.34
C TRP A 157 -0.90 -18.72 12.35
N LEU A 158 -0.22 -18.56 13.50
CA LEU A 158 -0.18 -19.61 14.52
C LEU A 158 -1.59 -19.95 15.02
N GLY A 159 -2.42 -18.94 15.28
CA GLY A 159 -3.81 -19.15 15.68
C GLY A 159 -4.68 -19.76 14.57
N SER A 160 -4.45 -19.40 13.31
CA SER A 160 -5.23 -19.95 12.19
C SER A 160 -4.85 -21.40 11.87
N VAL A 161 -3.57 -21.75 11.98
CA VAL A 161 -3.10 -23.14 11.85
C VAL A 161 -3.70 -24.01 12.94
N GLU A 162 -3.72 -23.54 14.19
CA GLU A 162 -4.28 -24.29 15.32
C GLU A 162 -5.80 -24.52 15.19
N LEU A 163 -6.54 -23.53 14.69
CA LEU A 163 -8.01 -23.59 14.61
C LEU A 163 -8.55 -24.18 13.30
N TYR A 164 -7.86 -23.96 12.18
CA TYR A 164 -8.38 -24.17 10.83
C TYR A 164 -7.39 -24.86 9.87
N GLY A 165 -6.16 -25.18 10.31
CA GLY A 165 -5.09 -25.73 9.46
C GLY A 165 -4.44 -24.72 8.51
N ASP A 166 -3.55 -25.19 7.63
CA ASP A 166 -2.65 -24.34 6.81
C ASP A 166 -3.35 -23.45 5.76
N GLN A 167 -4.65 -23.64 5.51
CA GLN A 167 -5.39 -22.97 4.43
C GLN A 167 -5.75 -21.50 4.72
N GLN A 168 -5.54 -21.00 5.94
CA GLN A 168 -5.92 -19.64 6.36
C GLN A 168 -4.73 -18.67 6.54
N SER A 169 -3.53 -19.11 6.17
CA SER A 169 -2.30 -18.31 6.07
C SER A 169 -2.49 -16.95 5.40
N GLN A 170 -3.33 -16.94 4.38
CA GLN A 170 -3.53 -15.80 3.51
C GLN A 170 -4.40 -14.70 4.14
N PHE A 171 -5.47 -15.09 4.82
CA PHE A 171 -6.32 -14.16 5.56
C PHE A 171 -5.53 -13.48 6.70
N ALA A 172 -4.67 -14.25 7.38
CA ALA A 172 -3.75 -13.73 8.39
C ALA A 172 -2.82 -12.65 7.83
N MET A 173 -2.23 -12.86 6.65
CA MET A 173 -1.37 -11.87 5.99
C MET A 173 -2.13 -10.60 5.59
N ALA A 174 -3.36 -10.73 5.10
CA ALA A 174 -4.18 -9.58 4.72
C ALA A 174 -4.51 -8.69 5.94
N ILE A 175 -4.97 -9.29 7.03
CA ILE A 175 -5.24 -8.55 8.28
C ILE A 175 -3.95 -7.93 8.82
N ALA A 176 -2.85 -8.68 8.83
CA ALA A 176 -1.56 -8.17 9.30
C ALA A 176 -1.10 -6.95 8.50
N THR A 177 -1.31 -6.95 7.18
CA THR A 177 -1.00 -5.82 6.30
C THR A 177 -1.82 -4.59 6.70
N VAL A 178 -3.14 -4.73 6.81
CA VAL A 178 -4.05 -3.62 7.16
C VAL A 178 -3.73 -3.05 8.54
N LEU A 179 -3.55 -3.92 9.55
CA LEU A 179 -3.26 -3.49 10.91
C LEU A 179 -1.86 -2.88 11.05
N SER A 180 -0.87 -3.36 10.30
CA SER A 180 0.47 -2.76 10.28
C SER A 180 0.45 -1.35 9.68
N VAL A 181 -0.29 -1.14 8.58
CA VAL A 181 -0.47 0.20 8.00
C VAL A 181 -1.15 1.14 9.01
N ALA A 182 -2.23 0.69 9.66
CA ALA A 182 -2.93 1.48 10.68
C ALA A 182 -2.03 1.82 11.88
N SER A 183 -1.25 0.86 12.35
CA SER A 183 -0.31 1.04 13.47
C SER A 183 0.83 1.99 13.10
N THR A 184 1.35 1.90 11.88
CA THR A 184 2.39 2.79 11.36
C THR A 184 1.88 4.23 11.29
N MET A 185 0.63 4.43 10.86
CA MET A 185 -0.02 5.74 10.89
C MET A 185 -0.21 6.28 12.33
N PHE A 186 -0.58 5.41 13.27
CA PHE A 186 -0.67 5.76 14.69
C PHE A 186 0.69 6.19 15.28
N PHE A 187 1.75 5.45 14.95
CA PHE A 187 3.12 5.78 15.35
C PHE A 187 3.54 7.15 14.81
N LEU A 188 3.27 7.43 13.54
CA LEU A 188 3.56 8.73 12.92
C LEU A 188 2.87 9.89 13.66
N LYS A 189 1.62 9.69 14.09
CA LYS A 189 0.87 10.70 14.84
C LYS A 189 1.42 10.92 16.24
N HIS A 190 1.61 9.85 17.00
CA HIS A 190 1.82 9.95 18.45
C HIS A 190 3.28 9.92 18.89
N VAL A 191 4.13 9.21 18.15
CA VAL A 191 5.57 9.11 18.47
C VAL A 191 6.36 10.10 17.63
N ALA A 192 6.08 10.15 16.32
CA ALA A 192 6.81 11.03 15.40
C ALA A 192 6.30 12.49 15.43
N GLY A 193 5.28 12.79 16.24
CA GLY A 193 4.75 14.13 16.50
C GLY A 193 4.09 14.80 15.31
N ILE A 194 3.65 14.04 14.31
CA ILE A 194 3.05 14.63 13.10
C ILE A 194 1.68 15.19 13.44
N GLN A 195 1.55 16.50 13.29
CA GLN A 195 0.29 17.19 13.51
C GLN A 195 -0.69 16.91 12.37
N PHE A 196 -1.67 16.06 12.66
CA PHE A 196 -2.84 15.87 11.82
C PHE A 196 -3.91 16.91 12.19
N ASP A 197 -3.70 18.17 11.82
CA ASP A 197 -4.75 19.19 11.88
C ASP A 197 -5.78 18.90 10.76
N ALA A 198 -6.66 17.95 11.06
CA ALA A 198 -7.70 17.49 10.13
C ALA A 198 -9.06 18.18 10.36
N LEU A 199 -9.21 18.96 11.42
CA LEU A 199 -10.53 19.26 11.96
C LEU A 199 -10.94 20.71 11.69
N LYS A 200 -11.48 20.96 10.49
CA LYS A 200 -12.66 21.84 10.32
C LYS A 200 -13.37 21.73 8.96
N HIS A 201 -12.70 21.28 7.89
CA HIS A 201 -13.32 21.10 6.56
C HIS A 201 -13.31 19.67 5.98
N LYS A 202 -12.85 18.66 6.74
CA LYS A 202 -12.53 17.31 6.22
C LYS A 202 -13.48 16.18 6.60
N LYS A 203 -14.67 16.45 7.17
CA LYS A 203 -15.60 15.37 7.52
C LYS A 203 -16.03 14.56 6.30
N SER A 204 -16.20 15.18 5.13
CA SER A 204 -16.67 14.49 3.91
C SER A 204 -15.60 13.57 3.29
N ALA A 205 -14.42 14.08 2.93
CA ALA A 205 -13.38 13.28 2.27
C ALA A 205 -12.87 12.11 3.15
N GLY A 206 -12.68 12.36 4.45
CA GLY A 206 -12.30 11.30 5.39
C GLY A 206 -13.37 10.23 5.55
N LEU A 207 -14.65 10.64 5.61
CA LEU A 207 -15.78 9.70 5.67
C LEU A 207 -15.93 8.89 4.38
N ILE A 208 -15.71 9.50 3.21
CA ILE A 208 -15.73 8.82 1.92
C ILE A 208 -14.64 7.74 1.86
N LEU A 209 -13.39 8.07 2.24
CA LEU A 209 -12.28 7.11 2.27
C LEU A 209 -12.52 5.98 3.28
N PHE A 210 -13.08 6.29 4.45
CA PHE A 210 -13.42 5.29 5.46
C PHE A 210 -14.55 4.38 4.95
N GLY A 211 -15.62 4.96 4.39
CA GLY A 211 -16.73 4.23 3.82
C GLY A 211 -16.32 3.33 2.65
N SER A 212 -15.46 3.81 1.75
CA SER A 212 -14.95 3.00 0.64
C SER A 212 -14.02 1.88 1.11
N SER A 213 -13.28 2.08 2.20
CA SER A 213 -12.48 1.01 2.83
C SER A 213 -13.39 -0.07 3.43
N LEU A 214 -14.45 0.32 4.15
CA LEU A 214 -15.42 -0.63 4.69
C LEU A 214 -16.14 -1.41 3.59
N LEU A 215 -16.54 -0.73 2.51
CA LEU A 215 -17.16 -1.36 1.35
C LEU A 215 -16.20 -2.37 0.68
N ALA A 216 -14.93 -2.01 0.52
CA ALA A 216 -13.91 -2.90 -0.03
C ALA A 216 -13.78 -4.18 0.81
N VAL A 217 -13.69 -4.05 2.14
CA VAL A 217 -13.66 -5.21 3.06
C VAL A 217 -14.93 -6.05 2.94
N ALA A 218 -16.10 -5.42 2.93
CA ALA A 218 -17.37 -6.13 2.79
C ALA A 218 -17.46 -6.90 1.47
N LEU A 219 -17.00 -6.32 0.35
CA LEU A 219 -16.93 -6.97 -0.95
C LEU A 219 -16.04 -8.22 -0.90
N VAL A 220 -14.84 -8.14 -0.32
CA VAL A 220 -13.98 -9.31 -0.14
C VAL A 220 -14.69 -10.38 0.69
N CYS A 221 -15.25 -10.03 1.85
CA CYS A 221 -15.88 -11.02 2.73
C CYS A 221 -17.12 -11.69 2.12
N THR A 222 -17.87 -10.99 1.26
CA THR A 222 -19.16 -11.49 0.74
C THR A 222 -19.07 -12.07 -0.67
N ALA A 223 -18.17 -11.55 -1.51
CA ALA A 223 -18.08 -11.92 -2.92
C ALA A 223 -16.98 -12.95 -3.21
N GLN A 224 -15.97 -13.10 -2.35
CA GLN A 224 -14.88 -14.08 -2.56
C GLN A 224 -15.40 -15.53 -2.81
N PRO A 225 -16.48 -16.02 -2.17
CA PRO A 225 -16.98 -17.37 -2.44
C PRO A 225 -17.65 -17.55 -3.82
N VAL A 226 -17.98 -16.45 -4.52
CA VAL A 226 -18.86 -16.47 -5.71
C VAL A 226 -18.20 -15.85 -6.94
N LEU A 227 -17.27 -14.91 -6.73
CA LEU A 227 -16.58 -14.16 -7.79
C LEU A 227 -15.09 -14.48 -7.74
N ILE A 228 -14.56 -14.89 -8.88
CA ILE A 228 -13.14 -15.24 -9.09
C ILE A 228 -12.19 -14.05 -8.79
N ASN A 229 -12.67 -12.83 -8.52
CA ASN A 229 -11.82 -11.66 -8.32
C ASN A 229 -12.38 -10.59 -7.37
N ALA A 230 -12.94 -10.98 -6.23
CA ALA A 230 -13.51 -10.02 -5.26
C ALA A 230 -12.50 -8.96 -4.77
N TRP A 231 -11.21 -9.32 -4.69
CA TRP A 231 -10.13 -8.40 -4.32
C TRP A 231 -9.93 -7.25 -5.30
N VAL A 232 -9.88 -7.53 -6.60
CA VAL A 232 -9.71 -6.49 -7.63
C VAL A 232 -10.90 -5.53 -7.61
N LEU A 233 -12.12 -6.07 -7.44
CA LEU A 233 -13.34 -5.26 -7.32
C LEU A 233 -13.32 -4.39 -6.05
N ALA A 234 -12.87 -4.93 -4.92
CA ALA A 234 -12.72 -4.19 -3.68
C ALA A 234 -11.70 -3.05 -3.80
N MET A 235 -10.55 -3.30 -4.44
CA MET A 235 -9.54 -2.27 -4.73
C MET A 235 -10.09 -1.18 -5.64
N PHE A 236 -10.85 -1.57 -6.67
CA PHE A 236 -11.51 -0.62 -7.57
C PHE A 236 -12.53 0.25 -6.81
N ALA A 237 -13.36 -0.34 -5.94
CA ALA A 237 -14.28 0.40 -5.10
C ALA A 237 -13.56 1.41 -4.19
N PHE A 238 -12.42 1.01 -3.60
CA PHE A 238 -11.58 1.92 -2.82
C PHE A 238 -11.04 3.08 -3.67
N VAL A 239 -10.52 2.79 -4.87
CA VAL A 239 -10.02 3.78 -5.83
C VAL A 239 -11.10 4.80 -6.20
N VAL A 240 -12.32 4.34 -6.48
CA VAL A 240 -13.47 5.23 -6.77
C VAL A 240 -13.76 6.13 -5.57
N GLY A 241 -13.73 5.57 -4.37
CA GLY A 241 -13.85 6.34 -3.12
C GLY A 241 -12.76 7.41 -3.00
N ALA A 242 -11.49 7.05 -3.24
CA ALA A 242 -10.37 7.98 -3.20
C ALA A 242 -10.49 9.10 -4.24
N ARG A 243 -10.93 8.77 -5.46
CA ARG A 243 -11.16 9.76 -6.52
C ARG A 243 -12.31 10.70 -6.20
N THR A 244 -13.36 10.19 -5.58
CA THR A 244 -14.52 10.98 -5.11
C THR A 244 -14.09 11.91 -3.97
N ALA A 245 -13.34 11.39 -3.00
CA ALA A 245 -12.77 12.19 -1.92
C ALA A 245 -11.92 13.35 -2.46
N TRP A 246 -11.09 13.09 -3.49
CA TRP A 246 -10.36 14.15 -4.19
C TRP A 246 -11.29 15.17 -4.83
N ALA A 247 -12.30 14.74 -5.59
CA ALA A 247 -13.24 15.66 -6.23
C ALA A 247 -13.93 16.59 -5.21
N THR A 248 -14.28 16.07 -4.04
CA THR A 248 -14.91 16.85 -2.96
C THR A 248 -13.95 17.76 -2.18
N ALA A 249 -12.64 17.60 -2.36
CA ALA A 249 -11.61 18.37 -1.67
C ALA A 249 -11.08 19.57 -2.49
N LEU A 250 -11.45 19.65 -3.77
CA LEU A 250 -11.21 20.79 -4.67
C LEU A 250 -12.32 21.83 -4.53
#